data_AF-A0A9E3U750-F1
#
_entry.id   AF-A0A9E3U750-F1
#
_cell.length_a   1.000
_cell.length_b   1.000
_cell.length_c   1.000
_cell.angle_alpha   90.00
_cell.angle_beta   90.00
_cell.angle_gamma   90.00
#
_symmetry.space_group_name_H-M   'P 1'
#
loop_
_entity.id
_entity.type
_entity.pdbx_description
1 polymer ?
#
loop_
_entity_poly.entity_id
_entity_poly.type
_entity_poly.pdbx_seq_one_letter_code
_entity_poly.pdbx_strand_id
1 'polypeptide(L)'
;MDRFLTRALSFTSIAIFALVSARLVSQDRRYGLVIVGVIVAFAIPAFLSRRKLRRLLISGDVPKILGTWERSLERATYPETMAPLMTATTYAAYGFIDAARRALSRAARGPAWDAAIEQRLFVEALLDVYEGERLRAMLKAEELEQLPLPRTGFWMRRKISLLRRGVGALARAFAHESRADDEALLSRAGKSSPLVHWAMRYARAIVLVDGGRTQEALDLVASAPAWPEESAFHAFHAELLAHLSGEPSLTIA
;
A
#
# COMPACT_ATOMS: atom_id res chain seq x y z
N MET A 1 28.76 8.43 -15.33
CA MET A 1 28.42 8.71 -16.74
C MET A 1 27.55 7.61 -17.36
N ASP A 2 27.25 6.53 -16.62
CA ASP A 2 26.66 5.28 -17.16
C ASP A 2 25.13 5.26 -17.37
N ARG A 3 24.38 6.18 -16.76
CA ARG A 3 22.90 6.18 -16.84
C ARG A 3 22.35 6.71 -18.16
N PHE A 4 23.08 7.57 -18.86
CA PHE A 4 22.68 8.08 -20.16
C PHE A 4 22.89 7.04 -21.26
N LEU A 5 24.01 6.30 -21.20
CA LEU A 5 24.30 5.19 -22.11
C LEU A 5 23.29 4.05 -21.98
N THR A 6 22.95 3.62 -20.76
CA THR A 6 21.92 2.58 -20.55
C THR A 6 20.54 3.03 -20.99
N ARG A 7 20.15 4.30 -20.75
CA ARG A 7 18.88 4.83 -21.25
C ARG A 7 18.87 4.92 -22.78
N ALA A 8 19.91 5.46 -23.39
CA ALA A 8 20.04 5.54 -24.84
C ALA A 8 19.99 4.15 -25.49
N LEU A 9 20.70 3.15 -24.93
CA LEU A 9 20.66 1.75 -25.37
C LEU A 9 19.27 1.12 -25.24
N SER A 10 18.52 1.44 -24.17
CA SER A 10 17.15 0.95 -24.02
C SER A 10 16.16 1.64 -24.96
N PHE A 11 16.31 2.94 -25.22
CA PHE A 11 15.46 3.67 -26.18
C PHE A 11 15.75 3.27 -27.62
N THR A 12 17.01 3.06 -28.00
CA THR A 12 17.38 2.55 -29.32
C THR A 12 16.92 1.13 -29.51
N SER A 13 17.01 0.27 -28.49
CA SER A 13 16.47 -1.10 -28.55
C SER A 13 14.96 -1.11 -28.75
N ILE A 14 14.21 -0.27 -28.03
CA ILE A 14 12.75 -0.14 -28.20
C ILE A 14 12.40 0.42 -29.58
N ALA A 15 13.14 1.43 -30.06
CA ALA A 15 12.91 2.04 -31.38
C ALA A 15 13.22 1.07 -32.53
N ILE A 16 14.32 0.30 -32.44
CA ILE A 16 14.67 -0.73 -33.41
C ILE A 16 13.63 -1.85 -33.38
N PHE A 17 13.20 -2.29 -32.19
CA PHE A 17 12.17 -3.32 -32.07
C PHE A 17 10.83 -2.86 -32.64
N ALA A 18 10.44 -1.60 -32.41
CA ALA A 18 9.24 -0.99 -32.97
C ALA A 18 9.34 -0.84 -34.50
N LEU A 19 10.50 -0.44 -35.03
CA LEU A 19 10.75 -0.26 -36.46
C LEU A 19 10.77 -1.61 -37.20
N VAL A 20 11.43 -2.62 -36.63
CA VAL A 20 11.47 -4.00 -37.15
C VAL A 20 10.08 -4.62 -37.11
N SER A 21 9.33 -4.42 -36.02
CA SER A 21 7.93 -4.85 -35.89
C SER A 21 7.04 -4.19 -36.94
N ALA A 22 7.16 -2.88 -37.15
CA ALA A 22 6.37 -2.14 -38.13
C ALA A 22 6.68 -2.58 -39.57
N ARG A 23 7.96 -2.81 -39.89
CA ARG A 23 8.38 -3.31 -41.21
C ARG A 23 7.91 -4.75 -41.48
N LEU A 24 7.98 -5.64 -40.49
CA LEU A 24 7.52 -7.02 -40.63
C LEU A 24 6.00 -7.07 -40.86
N VAL A 25 5.23 -6.26 -40.14
CA VAL A 25 3.77 -6.19 -40.30
C VAL A 25 3.35 -5.58 -41.65
N SER A 26 4.11 -4.62 -42.17
CA SER A 26 3.83 -4.03 -43.49
C SER A 26 4.12 -4.98 -44.66
N GLN A 27 5.00 -5.96 -44.45
CA GLN A 27 5.45 -6.87 -45.49
C GLN A 27 4.56 -8.12 -45.61
N ASP A 28 4.04 -8.63 -44.49
CA ASP A 28 3.00 -9.66 -44.48
C ASP A 28 2.14 -9.54 -43.20
N ARG A 29 0.81 -9.51 -43.38
CA ARG A 29 -0.19 -9.38 -42.31
C ARG A 29 -0.08 -10.50 -41.27
N ARG A 30 0.52 -11.65 -41.65
CA ARG A 30 0.78 -12.81 -40.78
C ARG A 30 1.78 -12.49 -39.65
N TYR A 31 2.73 -11.58 -39.84
CA TYR A 31 3.66 -11.19 -38.78
C TYR A 31 3.00 -10.38 -37.66
N GLY A 32 1.88 -9.70 -37.95
CA GLY A 32 1.05 -9.05 -36.93
C GLY A 32 0.52 -10.05 -35.90
N LEU A 33 0.12 -11.24 -36.35
CA LEU A 33 -0.34 -12.31 -35.46
C LEU A 33 0.79 -12.82 -34.55
N VAL A 34 2.02 -12.90 -35.06
CA VAL A 34 3.19 -13.32 -34.25
C VAL A 34 3.51 -12.29 -33.17
N ILE A 35 3.53 -10.99 -33.51
CA ILE A 35 3.80 -9.92 -32.54
C ILE A 35 2.70 -9.86 -31.48
N VAL A 36 1.43 -9.94 -31.89
CA VAL A 36 0.31 -10.04 -30.95
C VAL A 36 0.45 -11.29 -30.08
N GLY A 37 0.80 -12.43 -30.68
CA GLY A 37 1.06 -13.68 -29.94
C GLY A 37 2.14 -13.52 -28.88
N VAL A 38 3.26 -12.87 -29.20
CA VAL A 38 4.33 -12.57 -28.24
C VAL A 38 3.85 -11.62 -27.14
N ILE A 39 3.21 -10.50 -27.49
CA ILE A 39 2.67 -9.56 -26.51
C ILE A 39 1.69 -10.28 -25.57
N VAL A 40 0.78 -11.08 -26.11
CA VAL A 40 -0.19 -11.86 -25.35
C VAL A 40 0.51 -12.87 -24.44
N ALA A 41 1.50 -13.61 -24.95
CA ALA A 41 2.26 -14.60 -24.20
C ALA A 41 3.01 -14.01 -22.99
N PHE A 42 3.49 -12.77 -23.07
CA PHE A 42 4.18 -12.11 -21.96
C PHE A 42 3.28 -11.23 -21.09
N ALA A 43 2.30 -10.54 -21.69
CA ALA A 43 1.42 -9.61 -20.99
C ALA A 43 0.36 -10.33 -20.16
N ILE A 44 -0.23 -11.43 -20.66
CA ILE A 44 -1.28 -12.16 -19.94
C ILE A 44 -0.75 -12.72 -18.62
N PRO A 45 0.38 -13.46 -18.57
CA PRO A 45 0.89 -13.99 -17.30
C PRO A 45 1.26 -12.90 -16.31
N ALA A 46 1.88 -11.81 -16.77
CA ALA A 46 2.23 -10.66 -15.94
C ALA A 46 0.98 -9.94 -15.38
N PHE A 47 -0.09 -9.87 -16.17
CA PHE A 47 -1.36 -9.29 -15.75
C PHE A 47 -2.10 -10.18 -14.75
N LEU A 48 -2.14 -11.49 -15.00
CA LEU A 48 -2.74 -12.47 -14.09
C LEU A 48 -1.99 -12.53 -12.76
N SER A 49 -0.66 -12.49 -12.77
CA SER A 49 0.15 -12.49 -11.53
C SER A 49 -0.11 -11.23 -10.70
N ARG A 50 -0.19 -10.05 -11.33
CA ARG A 50 -0.57 -8.79 -10.66
C ARG A 50 -1.99 -8.85 -10.09
N ARG A 51 -2.95 -9.42 -10.82
CA ARG A 51 -4.31 -9.62 -10.33
C ARG A 51 -4.36 -10.58 -9.15
N LYS A 52 -3.61 -11.69 -9.20
CA LYS A 52 -3.51 -12.66 -8.12
C LYS A 52 -2.91 -12.04 -6.86
N LEU A 53 -1.79 -11.30 -7.00
CA LEU A 53 -1.17 -10.58 -5.89
C LEU A 53 -2.11 -9.52 -5.31
N ARG A 54 -2.81 -8.76 -6.15
CA ARG A 54 -3.80 -7.78 -5.68
C ARG A 54 -4.92 -8.44 -4.89
N ARG A 55 -5.47 -9.56 -5.37
CA ARG A 55 -6.49 -10.32 -4.64
C ARG A 55 -5.97 -10.85 -3.32
N LEU A 56 -4.73 -11.35 -3.29
CA LEU A 56 -4.09 -11.81 -2.06
C LEU A 56 -3.94 -10.67 -1.04
N LEU A 57 -3.43 -9.50 -1.45
CA LEU A 57 -3.29 -8.36 -0.55
C LEU A 57 -4.65 -7.83 -0.06
N ILE A 58 -5.69 -7.88 -0.89
CA ILE A 58 -7.04 -7.49 -0.45
C ILE A 58 -7.69 -8.58 0.44
N SER A 59 -7.25 -9.84 0.37
CA SER A 59 -7.84 -10.91 1.19
C SER A 59 -7.57 -10.77 2.69
N GLY A 60 -6.53 -10.05 3.09
CA GLY A 60 -6.14 -9.93 4.51
C GLY A 60 -5.42 -11.16 5.08
N ASP A 61 -5.13 -12.19 4.27
CA ASP A 61 -4.42 -13.40 4.69
C ASP A 61 -2.91 -13.12 4.89
N VAL A 62 -2.57 -12.59 6.07
CA VAL A 62 -1.20 -12.19 6.43
C VAL A 62 -0.20 -13.33 6.33
N PRO A 63 -0.45 -14.54 6.88
CA PRO A 63 0.49 -15.66 6.77
C PRO A 63 0.85 -15.99 5.32
N LYS A 64 -0.15 -16.00 4.43
CA LYS A 64 0.06 -16.29 3.01
C LYS A 64 0.79 -15.16 2.27
N ILE A 65 0.53 -13.91 2.64
CA ILE A 65 1.26 -12.75 2.11
C ILE A 65 2.74 -12.86 2.48
N LEU A 66 3.04 -13.08 3.77
CA LEU A 66 4.41 -13.20 4.27
C LEU A 66 5.14 -14.40 3.64
N GLY A 67 4.48 -15.56 3.54
CA GLY A 67 5.05 -16.74 2.88
C GLY A 67 5.35 -16.54 1.39
N THR A 68 4.60 -15.66 0.70
CA THR A 68 4.91 -15.31 -0.71
C THR A 68 6.18 -14.45 -0.79
N TRP A 69 6.48 -13.66 0.25
CA TRP A 69 7.58 -12.69 0.25
C TRP A 69 8.86 -13.19 0.91
N GLU A 70 8.80 -14.22 1.75
CA GLU A 70 9.92 -14.82 2.47
C GLU A 70 11.17 -14.98 1.58
N ARG A 71 11.05 -15.72 0.48
CA ARG A 71 12.15 -15.96 -0.46
C ARG A 71 12.68 -14.70 -1.16
N SER A 72 11.85 -13.66 -1.28
CA SER A 72 12.28 -12.38 -1.85
C SER A 72 13.01 -11.52 -0.81
N LEU A 73 12.61 -11.60 0.46
CA LEU A 73 13.20 -10.85 1.55
C LEU A 73 14.58 -11.40 1.93
N GLU A 74 14.76 -12.72 1.87
CA GLU A 74 16.07 -13.37 2.05
C GLU A 74 17.13 -12.88 1.05
N ARG A 75 16.70 -12.44 -0.15
CA ARG A 75 17.58 -11.95 -1.22
C ARG A 75 17.75 -10.43 -1.22
N ALA A 76 17.12 -9.73 -0.28
CA ALA A 76 17.20 -8.27 -0.22
C ALA A 76 18.60 -7.82 0.22
N THR A 77 19.01 -6.64 -0.23
CA THR A 77 20.21 -5.97 0.30
C THR A 77 19.95 -5.61 1.76
N TYR A 78 20.74 -6.16 2.69
CA TYR A 78 20.56 -6.08 4.15
C TYR A 78 19.29 -6.81 4.68
N PRO A 79 19.25 -8.14 4.62
CA PRO A 79 18.07 -8.92 4.99
C PRO A 79 17.71 -8.77 6.48
N GLU A 80 18.70 -8.61 7.35
CA GLU A 80 18.51 -8.45 8.81
C GLU A 80 17.74 -7.18 9.20
N THR A 81 17.76 -6.14 8.35
CA THR A 81 16.98 -4.92 8.56
C THR A 81 15.69 -4.94 7.73
N MET A 82 15.80 -5.29 6.45
CA MET A 82 14.68 -5.16 5.51
C MET A 82 13.61 -6.23 5.71
N ALA A 83 13.98 -7.47 6.03
CA ALA A 83 12.99 -8.53 6.21
C ALA A 83 12.08 -8.27 7.42
N PRO A 84 12.59 -7.91 8.62
CA PRO A 84 11.73 -7.56 9.75
C PRO A 84 10.91 -6.29 9.50
N LEU A 85 11.47 -5.28 8.83
CA LEU A 85 10.75 -4.03 8.52
C LEU A 85 9.58 -4.26 7.54
N MET A 86 9.78 -5.04 6.49
CA MET A 86 8.72 -5.41 5.55
C MET A 86 7.65 -6.29 6.21
N THR A 87 8.07 -7.18 7.12
CA THR A 87 7.16 -7.98 7.95
C THR A 87 6.31 -7.08 8.85
N ALA A 88 6.93 -6.11 9.54
CA ALA A 88 6.24 -5.14 10.37
C ALA A 88 5.25 -4.29 9.57
N THR A 89 5.62 -3.90 8.35
CA THR A 89 4.74 -3.17 7.44
C THR A 89 3.50 -3.97 7.09
N THR A 90 3.68 -5.25 6.82
CA THR A 90 2.55 -6.14 6.49
C THR A 90 1.62 -6.23 7.69
N TYR A 91 2.13 -6.56 8.87
CA TYR A 91 1.31 -6.62 10.09
C TYR A 91 0.60 -5.30 10.38
N ALA A 92 1.29 -4.17 10.30
CA ALA A 92 0.70 -2.86 10.51
C ALA A 92 -0.41 -2.55 9.49
N ALA A 93 -0.19 -2.83 8.20
CA ALA A 93 -1.20 -2.57 7.17
C ALA A 93 -2.53 -3.34 7.38
N TYR A 94 -2.49 -4.44 8.15
CA TYR A 94 -3.65 -5.26 8.53
C TYR A 94 -4.04 -5.12 10.01
N GLY A 95 -3.54 -4.10 10.71
CA GLY A 95 -3.94 -3.78 12.09
C GLY A 95 -3.37 -4.70 13.18
N PHE A 96 -2.40 -5.56 12.89
CA PHE A 96 -1.77 -6.42 13.91
C PHE A 96 -0.67 -5.66 14.67
N ILE A 97 -1.07 -4.86 15.65
CA ILE A 97 -0.20 -3.92 16.37
C ILE A 97 0.99 -4.65 17.02
N ASP A 98 0.72 -5.63 17.87
CA ASP A 98 1.76 -6.34 18.63
C ASP A 98 2.74 -7.09 17.72
N ALA A 99 2.22 -7.77 16.69
CA ALA A 99 3.05 -8.49 15.74
C ALA A 99 3.94 -7.54 14.93
N ALA A 100 3.42 -6.38 14.56
CA ALA A 100 4.19 -5.33 13.89
C ALA A 100 5.27 -4.76 14.80
N ARG A 101 4.95 -4.41 16.05
CA ARG A 101 5.92 -3.93 17.06
C ARG A 101 7.04 -4.96 17.29
N ARG A 102 6.70 -6.24 17.47
CA ARG A 102 7.68 -7.34 17.60
C ARG A 102 8.53 -7.56 16.36
N ALA A 103 7.96 -7.41 15.17
CA ALA A 103 8.73 -7.52 13.93
C ALA A 103 9.69 -6.32 13.78
N LEU A 104 9.22 -5.12 14.10
CA LEU A 104 10.02 -3.89 14.01
C LEU A 104 11.19 -3.91 15.00
N SER A 105 10.98 -4.41 16.23
CA SER A 105 12.04 -4.49 17.25
C SER A 105 13.18 -5.46 16.89
N ARG A 106 12.92 -6.43 15.99
CA ARG A 106 13.93 -7.37 15.48
C ARG A 106 14.77 -6.81 14.33
N ALA A 107 14.40 -5.67 13.76
CA ALA A 107 15.18 -5.08 12.68
C ALA A 107 16.54 -4.61 13.19
N ALA A 108 17.62 -5.05 12.55
CA ALA A 108 18.96 -4.60 12.88
C ALA A 108 19.09 -3.09 12.64
N ARG A 109 19.53 -2.35 13.67
CA ARG A 109 19.79 -0.90 13.60
C ARG A 109 21.18 -0.68 13.00
N GLY A 110 21.23 0.04 11.89
CA GLY A 110 22.46 0.31 11.14
C GLY A 110 22.19 1.18 9.91
N PRO A 111 23.12 1.28 8.94
CA PRO A 111 22.95 2.18 7.80
C PRO A 111 21.70 1.91 6.97
N ALA A 112 21.29 0.64 6.86
CA ALA A 112 20.06 0.25 6.17
C ALA A 112 18.79 0.71 6.91
N TRP A 113 18.84 0.76 8.25
CA TRP A 113 17.74 1.24 9.09
C TRP A 113 17.56 2.75 8.91
N ASP A 114 18.66 3.50 8.93
CA ASP A 114 18.66 4.94 8.73
C ASP A 114 18.19 5.30 7.31
N ALA A 115 18.61 4.51 6.31
CA ALA A 115 18.17 4.66 4.93
C ALA A 115 16.67 4.33 4.72
N ALA A 116 16.07 3.51 5.60
CA ALA A 116 14.68 3.09 5.51
C ALA A 116 13.70 4.00 6.26
N ILE A 117 14.07 5.26 6.52
CA ILE A 117 13.27 6.23 7.28
C ILE A 117 11.82 6.35 6.77
N GLU A 118 11.60 6.37 5.46
CA GLU A 118 10.25 6.45 4.88
C GLU A 118 9.38 5.27 5.31
N GLN A 119 9.92 4.05 5.22
CA GLN A 119 9.19 2.84 5.60
C GLN A 119 8.96 2.78 7.10
N ARG A 120 9.94 3.24 7.89
CA ARG A 120 9.84 3.26 9.34
C ARG A 120 8.76 4.23 9.81
N LEU A 121 8.78 5.48 9.33
CA LEU A 121 7.74 6.48 9.63
C LEU A 121 6.36 6.00 9.17
N PHE A 122 6.28 5.34 8.01
CA PHE A 122 5.04 4.75 7.53
C PHE A 122 4.47 3.72 8.51
N VAL A 123 5.28 2.76 8.97
CA VAL A 123 4.85 1.73 9.94
C VAL A 123 4.50 2.36 11.27
N GLU A 124 5.37 3.20 11.81
CA GLU A 124 5.16 3.83 13.11
C GLU A 124 3.93 4.74 13.13
N ALA A 125 3.64 5.47 12.04
CA ALA A 125 2.42 6.28 11.94
C ALA A 125 1.16 5.41 11.96
N LEU A 126 1.14 4.27 11.26
CA LEU A 126 0.01 3.34 11.30
C LEU A 126 -0.19 2.76 12.71
N LEU A 127 0.88 2.34 13.37
CA LEU A 127 0.79 1.77 14.72
C LEU A 127 0.28 2.79 15.72
N ASP A 128 0.81 4.01 15.70
CA ASP A 128 0.34 5.08 16.58
C ASP A 128 -1.14 5.42 16.33
N VAL A 129 -1.62 5.33 15.08
CA VAL A 129 -3.06 5.48 14.78
C VAL A 129 -3.89 4.41 15.47
N TYR A 130 -3.48 3.15 15.37
CA TYR A 130 -4.26 2.04 15.92
C TYR A 130 -4.17 1.94 17.45
N GLU A 131 -3.12 2.50 18.04
CA GLU A 131 -2.92 2.58 19.49
C GLU A 131 -3.61 3.81 20.11
N GLY A 132 -4.26 4.67 19.33
CA GLY A 132 -4.93 5.89 19.83
C GLY A 132 -3.99 7.08 20.07
N GLU A 133 -2.72 6.99 19.66
CA GLU A 133 -1.69 8.02 19.83
C GLU A 133 -1.79 9.12 18.75
N ARG A 134 -2.94 9.81 18.71
CA ARG A 134 -3.36 10.75 17.64
C ARG A 134 -2.29 11.78 17.28
N LEU A 135 -1.71 12.46 18.26
CA LEU A 135 -0.71 13.50 18.02
C LEU A 135 0.58 12.92 17.42
N ARG A 136 1.06 11.78 17.92
CA ARG A 136 2.27 11.13 17.41
C ARG A 136 2.07 10.60 15.99
N ALA A 137 0.91 10.02 15.73
CA ALA A 137 0.50 9.60 14.40
C ALA A 137 0.51 10.77 13.40
N MET A 138 -0.08 11.91 13.77
CA MET A 138 -0.12 13.11 12.91
C MET A 138 1.28 13.67 12.65
N LEU A 139 2.12 13.78 13.69
CA LEU A 139 3.50 14.28 13.55
C LEU A 139 4.34 13.38 12.62
N LYS A 140 4.26 12.05 12.79
CA LYS A 140 4.98 11.10 11.92
C LYS A 140 4.47 11.12 10.49
N ALA A 141 3.15 11.26 10.31
CA ALA A 141 2.56 11.37 8.98
C ALA A 141 2.99 12.66 8.27
N GLU A 142 3.07 13.77 9.01
CA GLU A 142 3.60 15.04 8.50
C GLU A 142 5.08 14.93 8.12
N GLU A 143 5.92 14.36 8.99
CA GLU A 143 7.34 14.10 8.71
C GLU A 143 7.51 13.26 7.43
N LEU A 144 6.70 12.20 7.30
CA LEU A 144 6.66 11.33 6.13
C LEU A 144 6.30 12.10 4.84
N GLU A 145 5.33 13.01 4.89
CA GLU A 145 4.95 13.86 3.76
C GLU A 145 6.08 14.82 3.34
N GLN A 146 6.83 15.35 4.31
CA GLN A 146 7.90 16.33 4.09
C GLN A 146 9.22 15.72 3.58
N LEU A 147 9.39 14.39 3.66
CA LEU A 147 10.60 13.73 3.16
C LEU A 147 10.90 14.07 1.69
N PRO A 148 12.18 14.16 1.27
CA PRO A 148 12.50 14.32 -0.13
C PRO A 148 11.98 13.14 -0.96
N LEU A 149 11.46 13.43 -2.15
CA LEU A 149 11.01 12.38 -3.06
C LEU A 149 12.22 11.62 -3.64
N PRO A 150 12.20 10.28 -3.68
CA PRO A 150 13.32 9.53 -4.21
C PRO A 150 13.49 9.78 -5.70
N ARG A 151 14.74 9.65 -6.18
CA ARG A 151 15.13 9.85 -7.60
C ARG A 151 14.64 8.69 -8.48
N THR A 152 13.33 8.54 -8.59
CA THR A 152 12.62 7.51 -9.37
C THR A 152 11.83 8.14 -10.52
N GLY A 153 11.25 7.30 -11.39
CA GLY A 153 10.42 7.76 -12.50
C GLY A 153 9.20 8.58 -12.03
N PHE A 154 8.69 9.46 -12.90
CA PHE A 154 7.56 10.35 -12.61
C PHE A 154 6.35 9.63 -11.99
N TRP A 155 5.96 8.49 -12.57
CA TRP A 155 4.83 7.69 -12.07
C TRP A 155 5.05 7.15 -10.65
N MET A 156 6.27 6.73 -10.31
CA MET A 156 6.59 6.23 -8.98
C MET A 156 6.58 7.36 -7.96
N ARG A 157 7.17 8.52 -8.29
CA ARG A 157 7.12 9.72 -7.43
C ARG A 157 5.68 10.14 -7.13
N ARG A 158 4.81 10.15 -8.14
CA ARG A 158 3.38 10.44 -7.95
C ARG A 158 2.70 9.41 -7.03
N LYS A 159 3.02 8.13 -7.19
CA LYS A 159 2.50 7.06 -6.33
C LYS A 159 2.95 7.22 -4.88
N ILE A 160 4.23 7.49 -4.65
CA ILE A 160 4.81 7.70 -3.31
C ILE A 160 4.16 8.92 -2.65
N SER A 161 4.10 10.07 -3.35
CA SER A 161 3.44 11.27 -2.84
C SER A 161 1.97 11.03 -2.48
N LEU A 162 1.23 10.29 -3.31
CA LEU A 162 -0.15 9.91 -3.02
C LEU A 162 -0.26 9.05 -1.76
N LEU A 163 0.66 8.09 -1.57
CA LEU A 163 0.64 7.22 -0.40
C LEU A 163 0.95 8.00 0.89
N ARG A 164 1.99 8.85 0.88
CA ARG A 164 2.36 9.69 2.03
C ARG A 164 1.20 10.58 2.47
N ARG A 165 0.58 11.28 1.51
CA ARG A 165 -0.65 12.07 1.76
C ARG A 165 -1.81 11.23 2.27
N GLY A 166 -1.93 10.00 1.78
CA GLY A 166 -2.92 9.04 2.26
C GLY A 166 -2.72 8.69 3.73
N VAL A 167 -1.47 8.54 4.20
CA VAL A 167 -1.17 8.32 5.62
C VAL A 167 -1.55 9.55 6.46
N GLY A 168 -1.28 10.77 5.99
CA GLY A 168 -1.73 11.98 6.67
C GLY A 168 -3.25 12.09 6.78
N ALA A 169 -3.97 11.77 5.70
CA ALA A 169 -5.43 11.71 5.73
C ALA A 169 -5.95 10.61 6.66
N LEU A 170 -5.25 9.48 6.74
CA LEU A 170 -5.58 8.39 7.65
C LEU A 170 -5.39 8.82 9.10
N ALA A 171 -4.26 9.43 9.44
CA ALA A 171 -4.00 9.93 10.79
C ALA A 171 -5.05 10.97 11.22
N ARG A 172 -5.43 11.90 10.33
CA ARG A 172 -6.51 12.87 10.59
C ARG A 172 -7.88 12.21 10.78
N ALA A 173 -8.19 11.21 9.97
CA ALA A 173 -9.46 10.49 10.10
C ALA A 173 -9.61 9.86 11.48
N PHE A 174 -8.59 9.13 11.95
CA PHE A 174 -8.61 8.54 13.28
C PHE A 174 -8.50 9.56 14.42
N ALA A 175 -8.05 10.78 14.15
CA ALA A 175 -8.11 11.88 15.10
C ALA A 175 -9.46 12.63 15.07
N HIS A 176 -10.41 12.25 14.19
CA HIS A 176 -11.65 12.99 13.91
C HIS A 176 -11.42 14.44 13.44
N GLU A 177 -10.28 14.69 12.77
CA GLU A 177 -9.88 15.99 12.21
C GLU A 177 -9.82 15.95 10.68
N SER A 178 -10.71 15.17 10.08
CA SER A 178 -10.78 14.97 8.62
C SER A 178 -11.04 16.28 7.87
N ARG A 179 -10.34 16.47 6.75
CA ARG A 179 -10.53 17.59 5.82
C ARG A 179 -11.46 17.21 4.67
N ALA A 180 -12.03 18.21 3.99
CA ALA A 180 -12.97 18.00 2.88
C ALA A 180 -12.43 17.06 1.77
N ASP A 181 -11.13 17.07 1.49
CA ASP A 181 -10.50 16.25 0.45
C ASP A 181 -10.06 14.85 0.91
N ASP A 182 -10.11 14.56 2.22
CA ASP A 182 -9.49 13.35 2.79
C ASP A 182 -10.21 12.08 2.34
N GLU A 183 -11.54 12.11 2.22
CA GLU A 183 -12.32 10.96 1.76
C GLU A 183 -11.87 10.48 0.36
N ALA A 184 -11.71 11.43 -0.58
CA ALA A 184 -11.29 11.17 -1.95
C ALA A 184 -9.80 10.77 -2.02
N LEU A 185 -8.96 11.39 -1.18
CA LEU A 185 -7.54 11.09 -1.07
C LEU A 185 -7.31 9.65 -0.59
N LEU A 186 -7.97 9.23 0.49
CA LEU A 186 -7.93 7.87 1.01
C LEU A 186 -8.41 6.85 -0.03
N SER A 187 -9.49 7.18 -0.77
CA SER A 187 -10.02 6.31 -1.84
C SER A 187 -8.97 6.05 -2.93
N ARG A 188 -8.29 7.11 -3.37
CA ARG A 188 -7.23 7.01 -4.38
C ARG A 188 -6.00 6.26 -3.85
N ALA A 189 -5.58 6.53 -2.61
CA ALA A 189 -4.45 5.86 -1.97
C ALA A 189 -4.71 4.34 -1.84
N GLY A 190 -5.87 3.94 -1.31
CA GLY A 190 -6.25 2.53 -1.17
C GLY A 190 -6.47 1.79 -2.49
N LYS A 191 -6.82 2.49 -3.58
CA LYS A 191 -6.86 1.90 -4.94
C LYS A 191 -5.46 1.72 -5.53
N SER A 192 -4.55 2.65 -5.24
CA SER A 192 -3.17 2.66 -5.76
C SER A 192 -2.24 1.65 -5.06
N SER A 193 -2.50 1.36 -3.79
CA SER A 193 -1.70 0.44 -2.97
C SER A 193 -2.58 -0.63 -2.31
N PRO A 194 -2.63 -1.85 -2.87
CA PRO A 194 -3.48 -2.92 -2.33
C PRO A 194 -3.12 -3.36 -0.91
N LEU A 195 -1.87 -3.18 -0.47
CA LEU A 195 -1.42 -3.55 0.87
C LEU A 195 -2.15 -2.74 1.95
N VAL A 196 -2.36 -1.45 1.71
CA VAL A 196 -3.01 -0.53 2.66
C VAL A 196 -4.50 -0.35 2.37
N HIS A 197 -5.06 -1.21 1.51
CA HIS A 197 -6.42 -1.07 1.02
C HIS A 197 -7.43 -0.94 2.17
N TRP A 198 -7.32 -1.83 3.16
CA TRP A 198 -8.22 -1.87 4.31
C TRP A 198 -7.98 -0.74 5.29
N ALA A 199 -6.72 -0.44 5.62
CA ALA A 199 -6.37 0.72 6.45
C ALA A 199 -7.00 2.02 5.92
N MET A 200 -6.87 2.29 4.62
CA MET A 200 -7.47 3.46 3.97
C MET A 200 -8.99 3.38 3.92
N ARG A 201 -9.56 2.18 3.87
CA ARG A 201 -11.01 1.98 3.79
C ARG A 201 -11.70 2.16 5.14
N TYR A 202 -11.11 1.70 6.23
CA TYR A 202 -11.57 1.99 7.59
C TYR A 202 -11.42 3.48 7.92
N ALA A 203 -10.29 4.11 7.56
CA ALA A 203 -10.15 5.56 7.71
C ALA A 203 -11.26 6.35 6.99
N ARG A 204 -11.63 5.92 5.77
CA ARG A 204 -12.78 6.52 5.06
C ARG A 204 -14.10 6.27 5.74
N ALA A 205 -14.30 5.10 6.34
CA ALA A 205 -15.51 4.81 7.09
C ALA A 205 -15.65 5.80 8.25
N ILE A 206 -14.57 6.12 8.97
CA ILE A 206 -14.56 7.13 10.02
C ILE A 206 -14.95 8.51 9.46
N VAL A 207 -14.32 8.96 8.37
CA VAL A 207 -14.67 10.24 7.70
C VAL A 207 -16.16 10.31 7.34
N LEU A 208 -16.74 9.19 6.88
CA LEU A 208 -18.16 9.11 6.54
C LEU A 208 -19.04 9.17 7.78
N VAL A 209 -18.67 8.48 8.87
CA VAL A 209 -19.39 8.53 10.16
C VAL A 209 -19.35 9.94 10.75
N ASP A 210 -18.19 10.58 10.77
CA ASP A 210 -18.03 11.97 11.24
C ASP A 210 -18.92 12.95 10.44
N GLY A 211 -19.13 12.66 9.15
CA GLY A 211 -20.01 13.41 8.26
C GLY A 211 -21.49 13.00 8.34
N GLY A 212 -21.89 12.14 9.28
CA GLY A 212 -23.28 11.65 9.43
C GLY A 212 -23.74 10.67 8.34
N ARG A 213 -22.83 10.19 7.50
CA ARG A 213 -23.09 9.25 6.38
C ARG A 213 -22.85 7.80 6.82
N THR A 214 -23.41 7.41 7.96
CA THR A 214 -23.16 6.11 8.61
C THR A 214 -23.44 4.93 7.69
N GLN A 215 -24.58 4.93 6.98
CA GLN A 215 -24.92 3.84 6.04
C GLN A 215 -23.86 3.63 4.96
N GLU A 216 -23.32 4.71 4.40
CA GLU A 216 -22.26 4.62 3.39
C GLU A 216 -20.94 4.09 3.97
N ALA A 217 -20.65 4.41 5.24
CA ALA A 217 -19.50 3.86 5.95
C ALA A 217 -19.60 2.33 6.09
N LEU A 218 -20.80 1.82 6.34
CA LEU A 218 -21.06 0.39 6.51
C LEU A 218 -21.03 -0.36 5.19
N ASP A 219 -21.70 0.17 4.17
CA ASP A 219 -21.63 -0.37 2.80
C ASP A 219 -20.17 -0.41 2.33
N LEU A 220 -19.37 0.58 2.75
CA LEU A 220 -17.95 0.58 2.50
C LEU A 220 -17.26 -0.60 3.19
N VAL A 221 -17.48 -0.89 4.48
CA VAL A 221 -16.77 -1.98 5.16
C VAL A 221 -17.43 -3.36 5.04
N ALA A 222 -18.63 -3.47 4.47
CA ALA A 222 -19.39 -4.72 4.37
C ALA A 222 -18.64 -5.87 3.65
N SER A 223 -17.75 -5.53 2.71
CA SER A 223 -16.91 -6.53 2.01
C SER A 223 -15.60 -6.88 2.73
N ALA A 224 -15.42 -6.43 3.98
CA ALA A 224 -14.22 -6.72 4.77
C ALA A 224 -14.04 -8.23 4.99
N PRO A 225 -12.79 -8.73 5.02
CA PRO A 225 -12.53 -10.07 5.49
C PRO A 225 -12.90 -10.19 6.97
N ALA A 226 -13.13 -11.41 7.43
CA ALA A 226 -13.29 -11.68 8.86
C ALA A 226 -11.96 -11.42 9.56
N TRP A 227 -11.85 -10.27 10.23
CA TRP A 227 -10.65 -9.93 10.98
C TRP A 227 -10.57 -10.75 12.26
N PRO A 228 -9.40 -11.34 12.55
CA PRO A 228 -9.19 -12.03 13.80
C PRO A 228 -9.07 -11.00 14.96
N GLU A 229 -9.33 -11.45 16.19
CA GLU A 229 -9.41 -10.58 17.38
C GLU A 229 -8.14 -9.76 17.61
N GLU A 230 -6.97 -10.26 17.19
CA GLU A 230 -5.69 -9.58 17.36
C GLU A 230 -5.47 -8.42 16.37
N SER A 231 -6.34 -8.26 15.37
CA SER A 231 -6.30 -7.13 14.45
C SER A 231 -7.14 -5.98 14.98
N ALA A 232 -6.59 -4.76 14.99
CA ALA A 232 -7.34 -3.55 15.32
C ALA A 232 -8.59 -3.36 14.42
N PHE A 233 -8.58 -3.91 13.21
CA PHE A 233 -9.75 -3.86 12.32
C PHE A 233 -10.92 -4.72 12.82
N HIS A 234 -10.69 -5.72 13.66
CA HIS A 234 -11.76 -6.45 14.34
C HIS A 234 -12.55 -5.52 15.25
N ALA A 235 -11.86 -4.80 16.14
CA ALA A 235 -12.46 -3.83 17.05
C ALA A 235 -13.19 -2.71 16.30
N PHE A 236 -12.53 -2.06 15.32
CA PHE A 236 -13.16 -0.99 14.53
C PHE A 236 -14.38 -1.48 13.74
N HIS A 237 -14.35 -2.72 13.23
CA HIS A 237 -15.50 -3.27 12.52
C HIS A 237 -16.68 -3.52 13.46
N ALA A 238 -16.43 -4.08 14.65
CA ALA A 238 -17.45 -4.28 15.66
C ALA A 238 -18.05 -2.94 16.13
N GLU A 239 -17.22 -1.91 16.34
CA GLU A 239 -17.66 -0.57 16.72
C GLU A 239 -18.53 0.08 15.64
N LEU A 240 -18.13 0.00 14.36
CA LEU A 240 -18.94 0.52 13.25
C LEU A 240 -20.31 -0.17 13.17
N LEU A 241 -20.37 -1.47 13.44
CA LEU A 241 -21.64 -2.21 13.48
C LEU A 241 -22.50 -1.84 14.71
N ALA A 242 -21.89 -1.58 15.87
CA ALA A 242 -22.63 -1.14 17.06
C ALA A 242 -23.29 0.24 16.87
N HIS A 243 -22.67 1.14 16.08
CA HIS A 243 -23.26 2.43 15.74
C HIS A 243 -24.57 2.32 14.94
N LEU A 244 -24.84 1.18 14.27
CA LEU A 244 -26.12 0.91 13.61
C LEU A 244 -27.23 0.48 14.57
N SER A 245 -26.88 -0.31 15.59
CA SER A 245 -27.86 -0.89 16.51
C SER A 245 -28.34 0.13 17.55
N GLY A 246 -27.76 1.34 17.58
CA GLY A 246 -28.09 2.37 18.56
C GLY A 246 -27.54 2.05 19.96
N GLU A 247 -26.58 1.11 20.07
CA GLU A 247 -25.90 0.84 21.32
C GLU A 247 -24.81 1.90 21.58
N PRO A 248 -24.70 2.45 22.80
CA PRO A 248 -23.75 3.50 23.10
C PRO A 248 -22.32 2.99 22.92
N SER A 249 -21.58 3.67 22.03
CA SER A 249 -20.17 3.48 21.73
C SER A 249 -19.32 3.54 23.01
N LEU A 250 -18.65 2.45 23.36
CA LEU A 250 -17.50 2.49 24.28
C LEU A 250 -16.36 3.18 23.54
N THR A 251 -16.22 4.48 23.77
CA THR A 251 -15.14 5.32 23.24
C THR A 251 -13.79 4.70 23.61
N ILE A 252 -13.07 4.17 22.63
CA ILE A 252 -11.64 3.85 22.81
C ILE A 252 -10.87 5.17 22.63
N ALA A 253 -10.16 5.54 23.69
CA ALA A 253 -9.29 6.71 23.77
C ALA A 253 -8.15 6.65 22.76
#